data_AF-A0AAP7CTX3-F1
#
_entry.id   AF-A0AAP7CTX3-F1
#
_cell.length_a   1.000
_cell.length_b   1.000
_cell.length_c   1.000
_cell.angle_alpha   90.00
_cell.angle_beta   90.00
_cell.angle_gamma   90.00
#
_symmetry.space_group_name_H-M   'P 1'
#
loop_
_entity.id
_entity.type
_entity.pdbx_description
1 polymer ?
#
loop_
_entity_poly.entity_id
_entity_poly.type
_entity_poly.pdbx_seq_one_letter_code
_entity_poly.pdbx_strand_id
1 'polypeptide(L)'
;MKPHQKTFDRIRNAVLPEFRERVADYLVEYETVLQAPAVDTLQACAAAQQLRGYLRGLNTTRVLGMEDWEDLDRRVAQEWPLGTTAPGVPD
;
A
#
# COMPACT_ATOMS: atom_id res chain seq x y z
N MET A 1 14.37 9.99 4.10
CA MET A 1 13.07 9.48 4.59
C MET A 1 12.71 8.29 3.71
N LYS A 2 12.38 7.13 4.28
CA LYS A 2 11.93 5.98 3.48
C LYS A 2 10.66 6.40 2.71
N PRO A 3 10.59 6.28 1.37
CA PRO A 3 9.47 6.83 0.59
C PRO A 3 8.11 6.31 1.08
N HIS A 4 8.06 5.05 1.51
CA HIS A 4 6.84 4.33 1.85
C HIS A 4 6.30 4.59 3.27
N GLN A 5 7.13 5.09 4.19
CA GLN A 5 6.71 5.32 5.58
C GLN A 5 5.57 6.33 5.67
N LYS A 6 5.54 7.34 4.79
CA LYS A 6 4.49 8.37 4.81
C LYS A 6 3.11 7.80 4.50
N THR A 7 3.03 6.84 3.57
CA THR A 7 1.77 6.22 3.20
C THR A 7 1.29 5.27 4.29
N PHE A 8 2.20 4.53 4.90
CA PHE A 8 1.89 3.60 5.98
C PHE A 8 1.43 4.35 7.24
N ASP A 9 2.06 5.48 7.56
CA ASP A 9 1.60 6.37 8.62
C ASP A 9 0.20 6.92 8.33
N ARG A 10 -0.08 7.30 7.09
CA ARG A 10 -1.40 7.80 6.70
C ARG A 10 -2.48 6.73 6.86
N ILE A 11 -2.20 5.49 6.45
CA ILE A 11 -3.13 4.36 6.64
C ILE A 11 -3.44 4.20 8.14
N ARG A 12 -2.43 4.17 9.01
CA ARG A 12 -2.62 4.04 10.46
C ARG A 12 -3.42 5.19 11.08
N ASN A 13 -3.25 6.41 10.58
CA ASN A 13 -3.99 7.56 11.09
C ASN A 13 -5.45 7.60 10.61
N ALA A 14 -5.72 7.09 9.41
CA ALA A 14 -7.04 7.09 8.79
C ALA A 14 -7.98 5.99 9.30
N VAL A 15 -7.43 4.87 9.78
CA VAL A 15 -8.25 3.79 10.36
C VAL A 15 -8.73 4.13 11.78
N LEU A 16 -9.86 3.55 12.16
CA LEU A 16 -10.41 3.63 13.52
C LEU A 16 -9.35 3.23 14.57
N PRO A 17 -9.29 3.93 15.73
CA PRO A 17 -8.24 3.76 16.72
C PRO A 17 -8.10 2.33 17.25
N GLU A 18 -9.22 1.63 17.43
CA GLU A 18 -9.25 0.24 17.90
C GLU A 18 -8.67 -0.77 16.90
N PHE A 19 -8.57 -0.41 15.61
CA PHE A 19 -7.98 -1.27 14.56
C PHE A 19 -6.53 -0.92 14.25
N ARG A 20 -5.99 0.18 14.79
CA ARG A 20 -4.65 0.70 14.44
C ARG A 20 -3.54 -0.30 14.70
N GLU A 21 -3.57 -0.99 15.83
CA GLU A 21 -2.55 -1.97 16.21
C GLU A 21 -2.54 -3.14 15.23
N ARG A 22 -3.71 -3.76 15.01
CA ARG A 22 -3.86 -4.85 14.02
C ARG A 22 -3.44 -4.42 12.62
N VAL A 23 -3.85 -3.22 12.17
CA VAL A 23 -3.47 -2.69 10.86
C VAL A 23 -1.95 -2.47 10.79
N ALA A 24 -1.32 -2.00 11.86
CA ALA A 24 0.12 -1.81 11.92
C ALA A 24 0.88 -3.14 11.77
N ASP A 25 0.44 -4.21 12.43
CA ASP A 25 1.00 -5.56 12.25
C ASP A 25 0.91 -6.04 10.80
N TYR A 26 -0.26 -5.90 10.16
CA TYR A 26 -0.43 -6.25 8.75
C TYR A 26 0.45 -5.41 7.83
N LEU A 27 0.59 -4.11 8.11
CA LEU A 27 1.45 -3.23 7.34
C LEU A 27 2.92 -3.66 7.38
N VAL A 28 3.42 -4.22 8.49
CA VAL A 28 4.82 -4.70 8.57
C VAL A 28 5.11 -5.80 7.53
N GLU A 29 4.14 -6.67 7.23
CA GLU A 29 4.29 -7.72 6.21
C GLU A 29 4.48 -7.12 4.80
N TYR A 30 3.64 -6.13 4.45
CA TYR A 30 3.78 -5.42 3.18
C TYR A 30 5.09 -4.63 3.11
N GLU A 31 5.47 -3.94 4.20
CA GLU A 31 6.72 -3.17 4.26
C GLU A 31 7.93 -4.06 4.01
N THR A 32 7.94 -5.26 4.59
CA THR A 32 9.03 -6.23 4.45
C THR A 32 9.22 -6.64 2.98
N VAL A 33 8.13 -6.93 2.26
CA VAL A 33 8.19 -7.29 0.84
C VAL A 33 8.60 -6.08 0.00
N LEU A 34 8.05 -4.90 0.27
CA LEU A 34 8.29 -3.69 -0.52
C LEU A 34 9.70 -3.08 -0.29
N GLN A 35 10.33 -3.36 0.86
CA GLN A 35 11.71 -2.95 1.18
C GLN A 35 12.77 -4.02 0.86
N ALA A 36 12.37 -5.21 0.39
CA ALA A 36 13.31 -6.26 0.10
C ALA A 36 14.20 -5.85 -1.10
N PRO A 37 15.54 -5.86 -0.95
CA PRO A 37 16.46 -5.34 -1.97
C PRO A 37 16.50 -6.18 -3.27
N ALA A 38 15.97 -7.40 -3.21
CA ALA A 38 15.85 -8.32 -4.34
C ALA A 38 14.41 -8.49 -4.82
N VAL A 39 13.48 -7.60 -4.40
CA VAL A 39 12.08 -7.71 -4.83
C VAL A 39 11.98 -7.39 -6.32
N ASP A 40 11.54 -8.36 -7.10
CA ASP A 40 11.20 -8.12 -8.50
C ASP A 40 10.06 -7.10 -8.59
N THR A 41 10.06 -6.28 -9.64
CA THR A 41 8.98 -5.31 -9.91
C THR A 41 7.60 -5.96 -9.88
N LEU A 42 7.50 -7.21 -10.32
CA LEU A 42 6.28 -8.01 -10.27
C LEU A 42 5.82 -8.31 -8.84
N GLN A 43 6.75 -8.64 -7.95
CA GLN A 43 6.46 -8.94 -6.55
C GLN A 43 6.07 -7.66 -5.78
N ALA A 44 6.73 -6.53 -6.07
CA ALA A 44 6.32 -5.24 -5.53
C ALA A 44 4.92 -4.84 -6.02
N CYS A 45 4.60 -5.06 -7.30
CA CYS A 45 3.27 -4.82 -7.85
C CYS A 45 2.20 -5.72 -7.19
N ALA A 46 2.51 -7.01 -6.99
CA ALA A 46 1.61 -7.94 -6.32
C ALA A 46 1.32 -7.50 -4.88
N ALA A 47 2.35 -7.13 -4.12
CA ALA A 47 2.21 -6.62 -2.75
C ALA A 47 1.38 -5.34 -2.70
N ALA A 48 1.58 -4.41 -3.63
CA ALA A 48 0.79 -3.18 -3.74
C ALA A 48 -0.69 -3.47 -4.10
N GLN A 49 -0.98 -4.43 -4.98
CA GLN A 49 -2.35 -4.87 -5.27
C GLN A 49 -3.02 -5.52 -4.06
N GLN A 50 -2.29 -6.34 -3.30
CA GLN A 50 -2.79 -6.93 -2.05
C GLN A 50 -3.11 -5.84 -1.02
N LEU A 51 -2.24 -4.84 -0.86
CA LEU A 51 -2.49 -3.71 0.04
C LEU A 51 -3.76 -2.94 -0.35
N ARG A 52 -3.99 -2.67 -1.64
CA ARG A 52 -5.24 -2.03 -2.11
C ARG A 52 -6.47 -2.88 -1.81
N GLY A 53 -6.37 -4.20 -1.96
CA GLY A 53 -7.43 -5.14 -1.58
C GLY A 53 -7.75 -5.09 -0.08
N TYR A 54 -6.70 -5.02 0.76
CA TYR A 54 -6.84 -4.87 2.20
C TYR A 54 -7.52 -3.54 2.58
N LEU A 55 -7.08 -2.41 2.00
CA LEU A 55 -7.71 -1.10 2.22
C LEU A 55 -9.18 -1.08 1.81
N ARG A 56 -9.54 -1.74 0.70
CA ARG A 56 -10.94 -1.92 0.30
C ARG A 56 -11.72 -2.72 1.36
N GLY A 57 -11.13 -3.78 1.92
CA GLY A 57 -11.73 -4.56 3.01
C GLY A 57 -11.97 -3.74 4.28
N LEU A 58 -11.05 -2.85 4.64
CA LEU A 58 -11.24 -1.91 5.74
C LEU A 58 -12.37 -0.92 5.45
N ASN A 59 -12.51 -0.46 4.20
CA ASN A 59 -13.59 0.42 3.82
C ASN A 59 -14.97 -0.27 3.85
N THR A 60 -15.07 -1.50 3.32
CA THR A 60 -16.35 -2.25 3.32
C THR A 60 -16.82 -2.62 4.73
N THR A 61 -15.87 -2.81 5.65
CA THR A 61 -16.14 -3.04 7.09
C THR A 61 -16.29 -1.74 7.89
N ARG A 62 -16.24 -0.57 7.24
CA ARG A 62 -16.37 0.77 7.84
C ARG A 62 -15.26 1.12 8.85
N VAL A 63 -14.13 0.44 8.78
CA VAL A 63 -12.91 0.74 9.57
C VAL A 63 -12.12 1.90 8.95
N LEU A 64 -12.26 2.12 7.64
CA LEU A 64 -11.63 3.19 6.88
C LEU A 64 -12.69 4.01 6.13
N GLY A 65 -12.64 5.34 6.27
CA GLY A 65 -13.53 6.26 5.57
C GLY A 65 -13.39 6.17 4.05
N MET A 66 -14.45 6.51 3.31
CA MET A 66 -14.44 6.46 1.84
C MET A 66 -13.42 7.44 1.25
N GLU A 67 -13.37 8.68 1.74
CA GLU A 67 -12.42 9.68 1.25
C GLU A 67 -10.96 9.29 1.52
N ASP A 68 -10.67 8.77 2.71
CA ASP A 68 -9.35 8.25 3.05
C ASP A 68 -8.98 7.04 2.19
N TRP A 69 -9.93 6.13 1.95
CA TRP A 69 -9.72 4.98 1.07
C TRP A 69 -9.37 5.41 -0.36
N GLU A 70 -10.10 6.36 -0.95
CA GLU A 70 -9.82 6.84 -2.31
C GLU A 70 -8.45 7.52 -2.44
N ASP A 71 -8.05 8.33 -1.45
CA ASP A 71 -6.73 8.95 -1.43
C ASP A 71 -5.62 7.91 -1.29
N LEU A 72 -5.77 6.97 -0.35
CA LEU A 72 -4.79 5.93 -0.09
C LEU A 72 -4.64 4.96 -1.27
N ASP A 73 -5.76 4.55 -1.87
CA ASP A 73 -5.78 3.69 -3.06
C ASP A 73 -5.02 4.34 -4.23
N ARG A 74 -5.26 5.63 -4.45
CA ARG A 74 -4.57 6.43 -5.47
C ARG A 74 -3.07 6.55 -5.19
N ARG A 75 -2.69 6.80 -3.93
CA ARG A 75 -1.27 6.90 -3.53
C ARG A 75 -0.53 5.59 -3.73
N VAL A 76 -1.10 4.48 -3.27
CA VAL A 76 -0.48 3.16 -3.46
C VAL A 76 -0.30 2.85 -4.94
N ALA A 77 -1.28 3.19 -5.79
CA ALA A 77 -1.15 3.01 -7.24
C ALA A 77 -0.09 3.93 -7.90
N GLN A 78 0.20 5.10 -7.33
CA GLN A 78 1.23 6.02 -7.83
C GLN A 78 2.64 5.65 -7.35
N GLU A 79 2.78 5.26 -6.08
CA GLU A 79 4.06 4.90 -5.48
C GLU A 79 4.61 3.57 -5.97
N TRP A 80 3.71 2.61 -6.24
CA TRP A 80 4.05 1.35 -6.87
C TRP A 80 3.27 1.24 -8.17
N PRO A 81 3.82 1.75 -9.30
CA PRO A 81 3.15 1.69 -10.58
C PRO A 81 2.89 0.21 -10.90
N LEU A 82 1.61 -0.18 -10.87
CA LEU A 82 1.11 -1.56 -10.97
C LEU A 82 1.28 -2.15 -12.38
N GLY A 83 2.41 -1.88 -13.03
CA GLY A 83 2.61 -2.08 -14.45
C GLY A 83 2.17 -0.87 -15.27
N THR A 84 2.83 0.28 -15.09
CA THR A 84 3.17 1.07 -16.29
C THR A 84 4.49 0.49 -16.77
N THR A 85 4.38 -0.27 -17.86
CA THR A 85 5.48 -0.75 -18.68
C THR A 85 6.62 0.25 -18.76
N ALA A 86 7.84 -0.23 -18.56
CA ALA A 86 9.08 0.49 -18.78
C ALA A 86 9.04 1.36 -20.05
N PRO A 87 9.50 2.63 -20.01
CA PRO A 87 10.02 3.27 -21.21
C PRO A 87 11.42 2.69 -21.45
N GLY A 88 11.55 1.77 -22.40
CA GLY A 88 12.87 1.33 -22.86
C GLY A 88 12.99 -0.18 -23.05
N VAL A 89 12.62 -0.63 -24.25
CA VAL A 89 13.40 -1.67 -24.92
C VAL A 89 14.63 -0.96 -25.48
N PRO A 90 15.86 -1.22 -25.01
CA PRO A 90 17.05 -0.78 -25.71
C PRO A 90 17.30 -1.68 -26.93
N ASP A 91 17.37 -1.03 -28.10
CA ASP A 91 17.79 -1.45 -29.46
C ASP A 91 17.42 -2.86 -29.96
#